data_AF-A0AAD8H6L3-F1
#
_entry.id   AF-A0AAD8H6L3-F1
#
_cell.length_a   1.000
_cell.length_b   1.000
_cell.length_c   1.000
_cell.angle_alpha   90.00
_cell.angle_beta   90.00
_cell.angle_gamma   90.00
#
_symmetry.space_group_name_H-M   'P 1'
#
loop_
_entity.id
_entity.type
_entity.pdbx_description
1 polymer ?
#
loop_
_entity_poly.entity_id
_entity_poly.type
_entity_poly.pdbx_seq_one_letter_code
_entity_poly.pdbx_strand_id
1 'polypeptide(L)'
;MNNPELGWCEPHSHHRFCSRHLAANFGKEFKKGHIKDRIVPLCSQLTGHKFSLHWNVLVAAEPRAQQWFADKPLSRWALAYDEGKRFGIMTTNIAESWNRAIKVARKLHITALVKSIFHKVVTYLD
;
A
#
# COMPACT_ATOMS: atom_id res chain seq x y z
N MET A 1 -0.37 1.45 -14.43
CA MET A 1 0.53 0.28 -14.31
C MET A 1 0.07 -0.91 -15.13
N ASN A 2 -0.97 -0.81 -15.97
CA ASN A 2 -1.49 -1.95 -16.76
C ASN A 2 -1.15 -1.83 -18.25
N ASN A 3 -0.08 -1.12 -18.63
CA ASN A 3 0.38 -1.13 -20.03
C ASN A 3 1.27 -2.35 -20.24
N PRO A 4 0.85 -3.34 -21.05
CA PRO A 4 1.64 -4.55 -21.31
C PRO A 4 2.99 -4.26 -21.97
N GLU A 5 3.09 -3.17 -22.72
CA GLU A 5 4.30 -2.78 -23.47
C GLU A 5 5.46 -2.35 -22.57
N LEU A 6 5.18 -1.98 -21.31
CA LEU A 6 6.21 -1.52 -20.38
C LEU A 6 6.92 -2.67 -19.65
N GLY A 7 6.51 -3.93 -19.83
CA GLY A 7 7.12 -5.11 -19.18
C GLY A 7 6.86 -5.23 -17.66
N TRP A 8 6.13 -4.28 -17.06
CA TRP A 8 5.71 -4.33 -15.65
C TRP A 8 4.45 -5.20 -15.47
N CYS A 9 4.54 -6.45 -15.89
CA CYS A 9 3.49 -7.43 -15.74
C CYS A 9 4.03 -8.68 -15.01
N GLU A 10 3.12 -9.55 -14.58
CA GLU A 10 3.52 -10.86 -14.05
C GLU A 10 4.23 -11.65 -15.15
N PRO A 11 5.31 -12.40 -14.84
CA PRO A 11 5.79 -12.76 -13.48
C PRO A 11 6.80 -11.79 -12.85
N HIS A 12 7.18 -10.70 -13.53
CA HIS A 12 8.29 -9.83 -13.10
C HIS A 12 7.86 -8.71 -12.16
N SER A 13 6.59 -8.31 -12.20
CA SER A 13 6.03 -7.29 -11.33
C SER A 13 4.65 -7.68 -10.83
N HIS A 14 4.43 -7.55 -9.53
CA HIS A 14 3.18 -7.90 -8.88
C HIS A 14 2.51 -6.64 -8.33
N HIS A 15 1.32 -6.32 -8.84
CA HIS A 15 0.55 -5.19 -8.33
C HIS A 15 -0.07 -5.53 -6.96
N ARG A 16 0.11 -4.63 -5.99
CA ARG A 16 -0.31 -4.81 -4.59
C ARG A 16 -0.84 -3.49 -4.03
N PHE A 17 -1.96 -3.54 -3.30
CA PHE A 17 -2.52 -2.39 -2.60
C PHE A 17 -1.73 -2.09 -1.32
N CYS A 18 -1.41 -0.81 -1.12
CA CYS A 18 -0.91 -0.33 0.16
C CYS A 18 -2.03 -0.36 1.21
N SER A 19 -1.77 -0.98 2.36
CA SER A 19 -2.77 -1.11 3.44
C SER A 19 -3.22 0.24 4.00
N ARG A 20 -2.31 1.23 4.09
CA ARG A 20 -2.65 2.60 4.53
C ARG A 20 -3.59 3.30 3.55
N HIS A 21 -3.31 3.20 2.25
CA HIS A 21 -4.20 3.77 1.22
C HIS A 21 -5.54 3.05 1.19
N LEU A 22 -5.55 1.73 1.36
CA LEU A 22 -6.77 0.94 1.46
C LEU A 22 -7.62 1.39 2.65
N ALA A 23 -7.01 1.59 3.83
CA ALA A 23 -7.67 2.14 5.01
C ALA A 23 -8.22 3.56 4.78
N ALA A 24 -7.46 4.43 4.11
CA ALA A 24 -7.90 5.77 3.78
C ALA A 24 -9.11 5.76 2.83
N ASN A 25 -9.09 4.92 1.79
CA ASN A 25 -10.20 4.77 0.85
C ASN A 25 -11.45 4.20 1.53
N PHE A 26 -11.27 3.19 2.39
CA PHE A 26 -12.36 2.65 3.21
C PHE A 26 -12.97 3.73 4.11
N GLY A 27 -12.13 4.54 4.77
CA GLY A 27 -12.58 5.65 5.61
C GLY A 27 -13.36 6.73 4.85
N LYS A 28 -12.99 7.00 3.58
CA LYS A 28 -13.73 7.93 2.71
C LYS A 28 -15.11 7.38 2.33
N GLU A 29 -15.19 6.09 2.00
CA GLU A 29 -16.44 5.43 1.60
C GLU A 29 -17.44 5.39 2.76
N PHE A 30 -17.01 4.86 3.91
CA PHE A 30 -17.93 4.58 5.01
C PHE A 30 -18.08 5.73 6.01
N LYS A 31 -17.29 6.82 5.88
CA LYS A 31 -17.26 7.99 6.78
C LYS A 31 -17.11 7.64 8.28
N LYS A 32 -16.71 6.41 8.60
CA LYS A 32 -16.53 5.89 9.96
C LYS A 32 -15.07 5.90 10.33
N GLY A 33 -14.67 6.97 11.03
CA GLY A 33 -13.28 7.23 11.40
C GLY A 33 -12.61 6.13 12.22
N HIS A 34 -13.34 5.40 13.06
CA HIS A 34 -12.78 4.35 13.93
C HIS A 34 -12.71 2.96 13.25
N ILE A 35 -13.58 2.67 12.28
CA ILE A 35 -13.59 1.36 11.62
C ILE A 35 -12.41 1.23 10.65
N LYS A 36 -12.01 2.32 10.00
CA LYS A 36 -10.86 2.32 9.08
C LYS A 36 -9.56 1.86 9.76
N ASP A 37 -9.43 2.09 11.08
CA ASP A 37 -8.23 1.75 11.83
C ASP A 37 -8.06 0.23 11.98
N ARG A 38 -9.12 -0.55 11.72
CA ARG A 38 -9.08 -2.02 11.66
C ARG A 38 -8.47 -2.56 10.35
N ILE A 39 -8.42 -1.76 9.30
CA ILE A 39 -8.00 -2.20 7.96
C ILE A 39 -6.51 -2.54 7.92
N VAL A 40 -5.64 -1.70 8.49
CA VAL A 40 -4.19 -1.96 8.48
C VAL A 40 -3.84 -3.23 9.27
N PRO A 41 -4.32 -3.42 10.51
CA PRO A 41 -4.13 -4.69 11.22
C PRO A 41 -4.65 -5.89 10.45
N LEU A 42 -5.85 -5.81 9.86
CA LEU A 42 -6.43 -6.89 9.06
C LEU A 42 -5.51 -7.28 7.88
N CYS A 43 -5.02 -6.30 7.12
CA CYS A 43 -4.16 -6.54 5.96
C CYS A 43 -2.84 -7.21 6.35
N SER A 44 -2.28 -6.86 7.51
CA SER A 44 -0.93 -7.28 7.93
C SER A 44 -0.89 -8.64 8.65
N GLN A 45 -1.99 -9.38 8.72
CA GLN A 45 -1.98 -10.69 9.36
C GLN A 45 -1.18 -11.71 8.53
N LEU A 46 -0.34 -12.49 9.22
CA LEU A 46 0.54 -13.50 8.61
C LEU A 46 -0.17 -14.84 8.35
N THR A 47 -1.23 -15.13 9.09
CA THR A 47 -1.94 -16.42 9.00
C THR A 47 -3.40 -16.21 8.63
N GLY A 48 -3.94 -17.17 7.87
CA GLY A 48 -5.36 -17.18 7.50
C GLY A 48 -6.28 -17.16 8.72
N HIS A 49 -5.91 -17.87 9.81
CA HIS A 49 -6.69 -17.87 11.04
C HIS A 49 -6.82 -16.47 11.68
N LYS A 50 -5.69 -15.78 11.90
CA LYS A 50 -5.71 -14.41 12.47
C LYS A 50 -6.41 -13.45 11.53
N PHE A 51 -6.20 -13.58 10.22
CA PHE A 51 -6.91 -12.81 9.22
C PHE A 51 -8.44 -12.96 9.38
N SER A 52 -8.95 -14.20 9.49
CA SER A 52 -10.38 -14.47 9.63
C SER A 52 -10.97 -13.85 10.91
N LEU A 53 -10.23 -13.86 12.02
CA LEU A 53 -10.66 -13.19 13.25
C LEU A 53 -10.86 -11.68 13.03
N HIS A 54 -9.88 -11.01 12.43
CA HIS A 54 -9.97 -9.58 12.12
C HIS A 54 -11.08 -9.29 11.09
N TRP A 55 -11.25 -10.16 10.10
CA TRP A 55 -12.27 -10.05 9.06
C TRP A 55 -13.68 -10.10 9.65
N ASN A 56 -13.95 -11.10 10.51
CA ASN A 56 -15.25 -11.27 11.15
C ASN A 56 -15.61 -10.06 12.01
N VAL A 57 -14.65 -9.50 12.74
CA VAL A 57 -14.86 -8.27 13.53
C VAL A 57 -15.17 -7.06 12.63
N LEU A 58 -14.48 -6.93 11.49
CA LEU A 58 -14.75 -5.85 10.54
C LEU A 58 -16.17 -5.97 9.95
N VAL A 59 -16.54 -7.16 9.47
CA VAL A 59 -17.86 -7.41 8.87
C VAL A 59 -18.99 -7.25 9.88
N ALA A 60 -18.79 -7.69 11.14
CA ALA A 60 -19.77 -7.47 12.20
C ALA A 60 -20.01 -5.97 12.47
N ALA A 61 -18.96 -5.15 12.41
CA ALA A 61 -19.05 -3.70 12.63
C ALA A 61 -19.54 -2.92 11.39
N GLU A 62 -19.25 -3.42 10.18
CA GLU A 62 -19.66 -2.84 8.91
C GLU A 62 -19.92 -3.95 7.88
N PRO A 63 -21.16 -4.48 7.79
CA PRO A 63 -21.49 -5.58 6.88
C PRO A 63 -21.23 -5.25 5.40
N ARG A 64 -21.37 -3.98 5.01
CA ARG A 64 -21.09 -3.51 3.64
C ARG A 64 -19.61 -3.61 3.26
N ALA A 65 -18.70 -3.85 4.21
CA ALA A 65 -17.29 -4.08 3.94
C ALA A 65 -17.08 -5.29 3.01
N GLN A 66 -17.90 -6.35 3.12
CA GLN A 66 -17.80 -7.52 2.24
C GLN A 66 -17.94 -7.13 0.77
N GLN A 67 -18.97 -6.35 0.45
CA GLN A 67 -19.24 -5.88 -0.91
C GLN A 67 -18.12 -4.94 -1.41
N TRP A 68 -17.59 -4.07 -0.52
CA TRP A 68 -16.52 -3.15 -0.89
C TRP A 68 -15.19 -3.83 -1.21
N PHE A 69 -14.94 -5.01 -0.64
CA PHE A 69 -13.76 -5.83 -0.94
C PHE A 69 -13.97 -6.84 -2.07
N ALA A 70 -15.21 -7.04 -2.55
CA ALA A 70 -15.55 -8.10 -3.50
C ALA A 70 -14.82 -7.99 -4.86
N ASP A 71 -14.54 -6.77 -5.31
CA ASP A 71 -13.81 -6.48 -6.55
C ASP A 71 -12.26 -6.53 -6.38
N LYS A 72 -11.77 -6.72 -5.15
CA LYS A 72 -10.34 -6.65 -4.81
C LYS A 72 -9.81 -8.05 -4.50
N PRO A 73 -8.97 -8.63 -5.37
CA PRO A 73 -8.37 -9.95 -5.12
C PRO A 73 -7.64 -9.97 -3.78
N LEU A 74 -7.87 -11.01 -2.99
CA LEU A 74 -7.35 -11.14 -1.63
C LEU A 74 -5.82 -11.05 -1.58
N SER A 75 -5.14 -11.68 -2.54
CA SER A 75 -3.68 -11.62 -2.71
C SER A 75 -3.14 -10.21 -2.95
N ARG A 76 -3.98 -9.27 -3.40
CA ARG A 76 -3.59 -7.87 -3.63
C ARG A 76 -3.73 -6.99 -2.40
N TRP A 77 -4.22 -7.45 -1.25
CA TRP A 77 -4.27 -6.62 -0.04
C TRP A 77 -4.03 -7.33 1.28
N ALA A 78 -4.18 -8.65 1.36
CA ALA A 78 -3.97 -9.42 2.58
C ALA A 78 -2.63 -10.17 2.54
N LEU A 79 -1.76 -9.92 3.53
CA LEU A 79 -0.43 -10.52 3.62
C LEU A 79 -0.47 -12.05 3.74
N ALA A 80 -1.44 -12.58 4.50
CA ALA A 80 -1.67 -14.02 4.65
C ALA A 80 -1.92 -14.76 3.32
N TYR A 81 -2.32 -14.04 2.27
CA TYR A 81 -2.66 -14.59 0.95
C TYR A 81 -1.79 -14.01 -0.17
N ASP A 82 -0.69 -13.34 0.18
CA ASP A 82 0.16 -12.62 -0.76
C ASP A 82 1.20 -13.51 -1.47
N GLU A 83 1.32 -14.78 -1.05
CA GLU A 83 2.30 -15.75 -1.56
C GLU A 83 3.77 -15.29 -1.41
N GLY A 84 4.03 -14.51 -0.35
CA GLY A 84 5.37 -14.02 -0.02
C GLY A 84 5.91 -12.92 -0.94
N LYS A 85 5.10 -12.38 -1.86
CA LYS A 85 5.56 -11.39 -2.86
C LYS A 85 5.98 -10.04 -2.28
N ARG A 86 5.45 -9.66 -1.10
CA ARG A 86 5.71 -8.38 -0.43
C ARG A 86 6.86 -8.40 0.57
N PHE A 87 7.35 -9.57 0.98
CA PHE A 87 8.32 -9.68 2.07
C PHE A 87 7.93 -8.89 3.34
N GLY A 88 6.63 -8.82 3.64
CA GLY A 88 6.08 -8.06 4.78
C GLY A 88 5.93 -6.55 4.56
N ILE A 89 6.31 -6.01 3.41
CA ILE A 89 6.15 -4.58 3.07
C ILE A 89 4.69 -4.31 2.70
N MET A 90 3.92 -3.82 3.68
CA MET A 90 2.49 -3.56 3.52
C MET A 90 2.15 -2.09 3.22
N THR A 91 3.14 -1.19 3.37
CA THR A 91 2.94 0.25 3.20
C THR A 91 3.85 0.83 2.14
N THR A 92 3.38 1.88 1.46
CA THR A 92 4.16 2.67 0.49
C THR A 92 4.95 3.79 1.17
N ASN A 93 5.17 3.73 2.49
CA ASN A 93 5.81 4.80 3.26
C ASN A 93 7.19 5.19 2.71
N ILE A 94 7.96 4.22 2.22
CA ILE A 94 9.27 4.49 1.59
C ILE A 94 9.07 5.36 0.34
N ALA A 95 8.19 4.94 -0.57
CA ALA A 95 7.89 5.68 -1.79
C ALA A 95 7.29 7.07 -1.50
N GLU A 96 6.40 7.18 -0.51
CA GLU A 96 5.80 8.46 -0.09
C GLU A 96 6.82 9.41 0.55
N SER A 97 7.72 8.89 1.38
CA SER A 97 8.81 9.64 2.00
C SER A 97 9.74 10.23 0.93
N TRP A 98 10.16 9.39 -0.03
CA TRP A 98 10.97 9.85 -1.16
C TRP A 98 10.24 10.89 -2.01
N ASN A 99 8.98 10.65 -2.38
CA ASN A 99 8.16 11.60 -3.13
C ASN A 99 8.06 12.97 -2.43
N ARG A 100 7.98 12.97 -1.09
CA ARG A 100 8.00 14.19 -0.29
C ARG A 100 9.38 14.86 -0.31
N ALA A 101 10.45 14.09 -0.13
CA ALA A 101 11.82 14.58 -0.11
C ALA A 101 12.24 15.28 -1.43
N ILE A 102 11.75 14.79 -2.58
CA ILE A 102 12.05 15.35 -3.90
C ILE A 102 10.94 16.26 -4.47
N LYS A 103 9.93 16.62 -3.68
CA LYS A 103 8.73 17.33 -4.17
C LYS A 103 9.04 18.64 -4.91
N VAL A 104 10.06 19.38 -4.47
CA VAL A 104 10.52 20.62 -5.11
C VAL A 104 11.47 20.30 -6.27
N ALA A 105 12.47 19.44 -6.03
CA ALA A 105 13.49 19.08 -7.01
C ALA A 105 12.90 18.50 -8.31
N ARG A 106 11.80 17.73 -8.23
CA ARG A 106 11.14 17.15 -9.41
C ARG A 106 10.52 18.18 -10.37
N LYS A 107 10.42 19.45 -9.95
CA LYS A 107 9.96 20.56 -10.81
C LYS A 107 11.12 21.28 -11.52
N LEU A 108 12.37 20.89 -11.25
CA LEU A 108 13.57 21.48 -11.84
C LEU A 108 14.03 20.66 -13.04
N HIS A 109 14.99 21.19 -13.79
CA HIS A 109 15.69 20.44 -14.83
C HIS A 109 16.30 19.15 -14.28
N ILE A 110 16.40 18.12 -15.13
CA ILE A 110 16.86 16.79 -14.72
C ILE A 110 18.23 16.81 -14.04
N THR A 111 19.14 17.68 -14.48
CA THR A 111 20.46 17.86 -13.85
C THR A 111 20.33 18.37 -12.40
N ALA A 112 19.43 19.31 -12.15
CA ALA A 112 19.20 19.84 -10.81
C ALA A 112 18.47 18.82 -9.90
N LEU A 113 17.55 18.03 -10.46
CA LEU A 113 16.93 16.92 -9.76
C LEU A 113 17.96 15.87 -9.33
N VAL A 114 18.80 15.40 -10.26
CA VAL A 114 19.84 14.39 -9.98
C VAL A 114 20.83 14.90 -8.93
N LYS A 115 21.30 16.15 -9.04
CA LYS A 115 22.16 16.78 -8.02
C LYS A 115 21.49 16.84 -6.65
N SER A 116 20.21 17.18 -6.60
CA SER A 116 19.44 17.25 -5.35
C SER A 116 19.28 15.87 -4.70
N ILE A 117 19.05 14.82 -5.49
CA ILE A 117 18.97 13.44 -5.00
C ILE A 117 20.33 13.00 -4.47
N PHE A 118 21.41 13.21 -5.22
CA PHE A 118 22.76 12.84 -4.81
C PHE A 118 23.13 13.47 -3.47
N HIS A 119 22.94 14.79 -3.33
CA HIS A 119 23.22 15.47 -2.06
C HIS A 119 22.33 14.94 -0.93
N LYS A 120 21.04 14.74 -1.16
CA LYS A 120 20.14 14.18 -0.12
C LYS A 120 20.50 12.76 0.32
N VAL A 121 21.11 11.95 -0.52
CA VAL A 121 21.52 10.58 -0.17
C VAL A 121 22.88 10.58 0.52
N VAL A 122 23.84 11.36 0.02
CA VAL A 122 25.22 11.35 0.50
C VAL A 122 25.36 12.14 1.81
N THR A 123 24.84 13.37 1.88
CA THR A 123 24.95 14.21 3.09
C THR A 123 24.11 13.71 4.28
N TYR A 124 23.29 12.67 4.10
CA TYR A 124 22.57 12.01 5.20
C TYR A 124 23.34 10.83 5.80
N LEU A 125 24.42 10.39 5.14
CA LEU A 125 25.25 9.24 5.53
C LEU A 125 26.67 9.65 5.99
N ASP A 126 26.99 10.94 5.90
CA ASP A 126 28.15 11.59 6.51
C ASP A 126 27.72 12.31 7.81
#